data_AF-A0A8H7L344-F1
#
_entry.id   AF-A0A8H7L344-F1
#
_cell.length_a   1.000
_cell.length_b   1.000
_cell.length_c   1.000
_cell.angle_alpha   90.00
_cell.angle_beta   90.00
_cell.angle_gamma   90.00
#
_symmetry.space_group_name_H-M   'P 1'
#
loop_
_entity.id
_entity.type
_entity.pdbx_description
1 polymer ?
#
loop_
_entity_poly.entity_id
_entity_poly.type
_entity_poly.pdbx_seq_one_letter_code
_entity_poly.pdbx_strand_id
1 'polypeptide(L)'
;MPPRTAPSPSIPPSRASTPPIADEDETPFFDSVDELQQHGINVQDILKLKGMSEAKVEKIKGSSFATGVEVQDKRKRVLCISTGIYGEFRTGKTQLAHTMSVVAQLPPELGGASGKVAYIDTEGTFRPDRIKSIAERFGVDGNMALENILYARAFNSEHQIVDSIMALFRVDFSGRGELSERQQKLAQVLSKLTRLSEEFNVAVLLTNQVQSDPGATMTFVAGGALKPIGGHILSHASATRMFLRKGRAEERVAKLVDSPDKPESEASYKLDEGGWADV
;
A
#
# COMPACT_ATOMS: atom_id res chain seq x y z
N MET A 1 54.43 2.55 -54.12
CA MET A 1 54.33 2.87 -52.68
C MET A 1 53.51 1.80 -51.99
N PRO A 2 54.11 0.92 -51.16
CA PRO A 2 53.34 0.09 -50.25
C PRO A 2 53.03 0.87 -48.94
N PRO A 3 51.86 0.69 -48.31
CA PRO A 3 51.52 1.40 -47.07
C PRO A 3 52.31 0.85 -45.88
N ARG A 4 52.74 1.77 -45.00
CA ARG A 4 53.42 1.52 -43.73
C ARG A 4 52.50 0.78 -42.74
N THR A 5 52.97 -0.36 -42.24
CA THR A 5 52.48 -1.03 -41.03
C THR A 5 52.85 -0.21 -39.79
N ALA A 6 51.86 0.06 -38.92
CA ALA A 6 52.08 0.70 -37.63
C ALA A 6 52.60 -0.33 -36.59
N PRO A 7 53.50 0.07 -35.67
CA PRO A 7 54.09 -0.84 -34.68
C PRO A 7 53.17 -1.07 -33.47
N SER A 8 53.18 -2.31 -32.96
CA SER A 8 52.50 -2.75 -31.73
C SER A 8 53.13 -2.16 -30.46
N PRO A 9 52.35 -1.65 -29.50
CA PRO A 9 52.89 -1.22 -28.21
C PRO A 9 53.07 -2.41 -27.23
N SER A 10 54.22 -2.39 -26.56
CA SER A 10 54.72 -3.34 -25.56
C SER A 10 53.95 -3.34 -24.25
N ILE A 11 53.71 -4.54 -23.70
CA ILE A 11 53.06 -4.81 -22.39
C ILE A 11 54.07 -4.63 -21.24
N PRO A 12 53.79 -3.82 -20.21
CA PRO A 12 54.54 -3.86 -18.94
C PRO A 12 53.97 -4.93 -17.97
N PRO A 13 54.80 -5.50 -17.07
CA PRO A 13 54.50 -6.75 -16.36
C PRO A 13 53.51 -6.62 -15.19
N SER A 14 52.85 -7.75 -14.91
CA SER A 14 51.83 -8.01 -13.89
C SER A 14 52.29 -7.76 -12.44
N ARG A 15 51.40 -7.25 -11.58
CA ARG A 15 51.58 -7.33 -10.12
C ARG A 15 50.32 -7.85 -9.42
N ALA A 16 50.57 -8.91 -8.64
CA ALA A 16 49.79 -9.72 -7.70
C ALA A 16 48.36 -9.31 -7.28
N SER A 17 47.54 -10.36 -7.14
CA SER A 17 46.23 -10.47 -6.52
C SER A 17 46.18 -10.05 -5.04
N THR A 18 45.16 -9.30 -4.65
CA THR A 18 44.84 -8.95 -3.25
C THR A 18 43.81 -9.93 -2.67
N PRO A 19 43.89 -10.32 -1.36
CA PRO A 19 43.13 -11.42 -0.76
C PRO A 19 41.67 -11.07 -0.41
N PRO A 20 40.85 -12.05 0.07
CA PRO A 20 39.43 -11.85 0.33
C PRO A 20 39.18 -11.00 1.58
N ILE A 21 38.10 -10.22 1.56
CA ILE A 21 37.61 -9.48 2.72
C ILE A 21 36.73 -10.45 3.53
N ALA A 22 37.13 -10.71 4.77
CA ALA A 22 36.29 -11.32 5.79
C ALA A 22 36.15 -10.34 6.97
N ASP A 23 34.91 -10.28 7.44
CA ASP A 23 34.46 -10.00 8.80
C ASP A 23 34.29 -8.56 9.33
N GLU A 24 33.10 -8.43 9.93
CA GLU A 24 32.72 -7.68 11.14
C GLU A 24 31.88 -6.39 11.02
N ASP A 25 30.76 -6.46 11.75
CA ASP A 25 29.77 -5.45 12.04
C ASP A 25 30.39 -4.14 12.53
N GLU A 26 29.92 -3.01 12.00
CA GLU A 26 29.77 -1.79 12.78
C GLU A 26 28.70 -0.89 12.15
N THR A 27 27.51 -0.92 12.74
CA THR A 27 26.49 0.12 12.57
C THR A 27 27.08 1.46 13.00
N PRO A 28 26.98 2.55 12.22
CA PRO A 28 27.44 3.85 12.70
C PRO A 28 26.50 4.36 13.80
N PHE A 29 27.02 4.34 15.03
CA PHE A 29 26.44 4.95 16.21
C PHE A 29 26.95 6.40 16.29
N PHE A 30 26.09 7.40 16.12
CA PHE A 30 26.51 8.81 16.17
C PHE A 30 26.65 9.26 17.63
N ASP A 31 27.89 9.36 18.12
CA ASP A 31 28.19 9.58 19.54
C ASP A 31 28.46 11.04 19.94
N SER A 32 28.48 12.01 19.01
CA SER A 32 28.75 13.41 19.38
C SER A 32 27.99 14.47 18.58
N VAL A 33 27.60 15.55 19.27
CA VAL A 33 26.92 16.73 18.71
C VAL A 33 27.79 17.43 17.64
N ASP A 34 29.10 17.24 17.72
CA ASP A 34 30.09 17.87 16.84
C ASP A 34 30.09 17.29 15.42
N GLU A 35 29.70 16.01 15.26
CA GLU A 35 29.58 15.35 13.95
C GLU A 35 28.34 15.81 13.16
N LEU A 36 27.27 16.18 13.87
CA LEU A 36 26.03 16.71 13.28
C LEU A 36 26.19 18.16 12.79
N GLN A 37 27.10 18.94 13.40
CA GLN A 37 27.46 20.28 12.93
C GLN A 37 28.18 20.24 11.57
N GLN A 38 29.03 19.24 11.35
CA GLN A 38 29.74 19.08 10.06
C GLN A 38 28.80 18.79 8.89
N HIS A 39 27.59 18.31 9.18
CA HIS A 39 26.53 18.06 8.21
C HIS A 39 25.51 19.20 8.10
N GLY A 40 25.82 20.38 8.66
CA GLY A 40 25.03 21.60 8.47
C GLY A 40 23.84 21.76 9.42
N ILE A 41 23.75 20.98 10.49
CA ILE A 41 22.66 21.08 11.47
C ILE A 41 23.01 22.14 12.53
N ASN A 42 22.15 23.16 12.65
CA ASN A 42 22.36 24.28 13.56
C ASN A 42 22.19 23.85 15.04
N VAL A 43 23.17 24.21 15.89
CA VAL A 43 23.19 23.93 17.34
C VAL A 43 21.93 24.43 18.05
N GLN A 44 21.37 25.55 17.60
CA GLN A 44 20.16 26.09 18.22
C GLN A 44 18.93 25.21 17.98
N ASP A 45 18.87 24.47 16.87
CA ASP A 45 17.78 23.54 16.60
C ASP A 45 17.96 22.23 17.38
N ILE A 46 19.21 21.82 17.62
CA ILE A 46 19.56 20.70 18.52
C ILE A 46 19.19 21.03 19.97
N LEU A 47 19.43 22.26 20.43
CA LEU A 47 19.05 22.71 21.78
C LEU A 47 17.54 22.83 21.96
N LYS A 48 16.78 23.19 20.90
CA LYS A 48 15.31 23.14 20.91
C LYS A 48 14.79 21.70 20.99
N LEU A 49 15.45 20.75 20.31
CA LEU A 49 15.14 19.32 20.40
C LEU A 49 15.45 18.74 21.80
N LYS A 50 16.58 19.12 22.40
CA LYS A 50 16.95 18.76 23.79
C LYS A 50 16.09 19.44 24.86
N GLY A 51 15.39 20.54 24.53
CA GLY A 51 14.44 21.21 25.41
C GLY A 51 13.12 20.45 25.64
N MET A 52 12.94 19.29 25.00
CA MET A 52 11.87 18.36 25.39
C MET A 52 12.25 17.67 26.70
N SER A 53 11.39 17.81 27.72
CA SER A 53 11.58 17.20 29.03
C SER A 53 11.97 15.72 28.93
N GLU A 54 12.83 15.25 29.83
CA GLU A 54 13.32 13.86 29.86
C GLU A 54 12.19 12.82 29.84
N ALA A 55 11.02 13.16 30.40
CA ALA A 55 9.80 12.35 30.33
C ALA A 55 9.20 12.19 28.91
N LYS A 56 9.41 13.15 28.00
CA LYS A 56 9.10 13.00 26.56
C LYS A 56 10.15 12.16 25.86
N VAL A 57 11.42 12.28 26.24
CA VAL A 57 12.55 11.55 25.65
C VAL A 57 12.47 10.05 25.94
N GLU A 58 12.07 9.63 27.15
CA GLU A 58 11.82 8.21 27.44
C GLU A 58 10.67 7.62 26.63
N LYS A 59 9.64 8.41 26.34
CA LYS A 59 8.54 8.00 25.45
C LYS A 59 8.98 7.83 23.99
N ILE A 60 10.03 8.56 23.60
CA ILE A 60 10.64 8.51 22.27
C ILE A 60 11.66 7.35 22.17
N LYS A 61 12.28 6.90 23.27
CA LYS A 61 13.22 5.76 23.27
C LYS A 61 12.60 4.42 22.83
N GLY A 62 11.26 4.29 22.83
CA GLY A 62 10.57 3.14 22.26
C GLY A 62 10.36 3.23 20.73
N SER A 63 10.70 4.36 20.11
CA SER A 63 10.59 4.61 18.67
C SER A 63 11.99 4.86 18.12
N SER A 64 12.65 3.81 17.64
CA SER A 64 13.92 3.96 16.92
C SER A 64 13.69 4.88 15.72
N PHE A 65 14.37 6.03 15.70
CA PHE A 65 14.37 6.91 14.53
C PHE A 65 15.08 6.18 13.40
N ALA A 66 14.38 5.98 12.28
CA ALA A 66 14.97 5.45 11.06
C ALA A 66 15.39 6.59 10.15
N THR A 67 16.52 6.46 9.47
CA THR A 67 16.92 7.43 8.44
C THR A 67 15.95 7.40 7.25
N GLY A 68 15.85 8.49 6.49
CA GLY A 68 15.03 8.52 5.28
C GLY A 68 15.40 7.44 4.26
N VAL A 69 16.68 7.04 4.22
CA VAL A 69 17.20 5.95 3.38
C VAL A 69 16.74 4.59 3.91
N GLU A 70 16.81 4.33 5.22
CA GLU A 70 16.26 3.11 5.81
C GLU A 70 14.75 2.98 5.59
N VAL A 71 14.01 4.09 5.72
CA VAL A 71 12.57 4.12 5.41
C VAL A 71 12.34 3.86 3.92
N GLN A 72 13.16 4.42 3.03
CA GLN A 72 13.08 4.16 1.60
C GLN A 72 13.36 2.70 1.27
N ASP A 73 14.38 2.08 1.86
CA ASP A 73 14.75 0.68 1.64
C ASP A 73 13.75 -0.29 2.27
N LYS A 74 13.13 0.06 3.41
CA LYS A 74 11.97 -0.67 3.95
C LYS A 74 10.76 -0.54 3.03
N ARG A 75 10.45 0.67 2.54
CA ARG A 75 9.32 0.92 1.61
C ARG A 75 9.50 0.20 0.26
N LYS A 76 10.72 0.00 -0.21
CA LYS A 76 11.02 -0.83 -1.41
C LYS A 76 10.57 -2.28 -1.25
N ARG A 77 10.46 -2.79 0.00
CA ARG A 77 10.10 -4.18 0.29
C ARG A 77 8.61 -4.41 0.53
N VAL A 78 7.76 -3.39 0.35
CA VAL A 78 6.28 -3.35 0.45
C VAL A 78 5.76 -2.69 1.74
N LEU A 79 5.45 -1.39 1.62
CA LEU A 79 4.43 -0.76 2.46
C LEU A 79 3.52 0.16 1.63
N CYS A 80 2.64 -0.45 0.85
CA CYS A 80 1.51 0.26 0.27
C CYS A 80 0.24 -0.17 1.00
N ILE A 81 -0.23 0.67 1.93
CA ILE A 81 -1.63 0.63 2.35
C ILE A 81 -2.42 1.35 1.25
N SER A 82 -2.70 0.66 0.13
CA SER A 82 -3.62 1.17 -0.90
C SER A 82 -5.03 1.07 -0.31
N THR A 83 -5.41 2.10 0.42
CA THR A 83 -6.54 2.06 1.35
C THR A 83 -7.68 2.86 0.75
N GLY A 84 -8.81 2.21 0.52
CA GLY A 84 -10.01 2.90 0.05
C GLY A 84 -10.11 2.88 -1.47
N ILE A 85 -10.24 1.67 -2.03
CA ILE A 85 -10.96 1.52 -3.29
C ILE A 85 -12.44 1.72 -2.96
N TYR A 86 -12.99 2.85 -3.36
CA TYR A 86 -14.40 3.15 -3.16
C TYR A 86 -15.08 3.46 -4.47
N GLY A 87 -16.38 3.20 -4.52
CA GLY A 87 -17.17 3.43 -5.71
C GLY A 87 -18.53 2.78 -5.59
N GLU A 88 -19.39 3.07 -6.53
CA GLU A 88 -20.74 2.50 -6.59
C GLU A 88 -20.71 0.97 -6.76
N PHE A 89 -21.88 0.36 -6.64
CA PHE A 89 -22.05 -1.03 -7.01
C PHE A 89 -21.73 -1.27 -8.50
N ARG A 90 -21.19 -2.46 -8.83
CA ARG A 90 -20.75 -2.87 -10.19
C ARG A 90 -19.61 -2.06 -10.81
N THR A 91 -18.84 -1.33 -10.01
CA THR A 91 -17.59 -0.71 -10.49
C THR A 91 -16.40 -1.66 -10.44
N GLY A 92 -16.53 -2.86 -9.88
CA GLY A 92 -15.48 -3.88 -9.93
C GLY A 92 -14.54 -3.92 -8.73
N LYS A 93 -14.94 -3.40 -7.56
CA LYS A 93 -14.17 -3.46 -6.31
C LYS A 93 -13.72 -4.90 -5.95
N THR A 94 -14.66 -5.83 -5.84
CA THR A 94 -14.34 -7.25 -5.57
C THR A 94 -13.55 -7.88 -6.71
N GLN A 95 -13.83 -7.52 -7.97
CA GLN A 95 -13.04 -8.01 -9.10
C GLN A 95 -11.58 -7.52 -9.04
N LEU A 96 -11.33 -6.32 -8.51
CA LEU A 96 -9.98 -5.82 -8.27
C LEU A 96 -9.31 -6.62 -7.16
N ALA A 97 -10.02 -6.85 -6.05
CA ALA A 97 -9.49 -7.66 -4.95
C ALA A 97 -9.15 -9.10 -5.39
N HIS A 98 -10.01 -9.74 -6.20
CA HIS A 98 -9.71 -11.03 -6.81
C HIS A 98 -8.49 -10.97 -7.74
N THR A 99 -8.39 -9.93 -8.57
CA THR A 99 -7.24 -9.76 -9.50
C THR A 99 -5.94 -9.59 -8.73
N MET A 100 -5.93 -8.72 -7.71
CA MET A 100 -4.77 -8.49 -6.84
C MET A 100 -4.39 -9.75 -6.04
N SER A 101 -5.36 -10.60 -5.69
CA SER A 101 -5.08 -11.87 -4.99
C SER A 101 -4.28 -12.86 -5.84
N VAL A 102 -4.37 -12.75 -7.17
CA VAL A 102 -3.53 -13.53 -8.11
C VAL A 102 -2.22 -12.80 -8.38
N VAL A 103 -2.28 -11.51 -8.71
CA VAL A 103 -1.09 -10.70 -9.04
C VAL A 103 -0.06 -10.68 -7.91
N ALA A 104 -0.50 -10.63 -6.64
CA ALA A 104 0.40 -10.64 -5.49
C ALA A 104 1.29 -11.90 -5.42
N GLN A 105 0.85 -13.01 -6.03
CA GLN A 105 1.60 -14.27 -6.07
C GLN A 105 2.66 -14.29 -7.17
N LEU A 106 2.57 -13.40 -8.16
CA LEU A 106 3.51 -13.32 -9.27
C LEU A 106 4.89 -12.81 -8.80
N PRO A 107 5.97 -13.11 -9.56
CA PRO A 107 7.27 -12.51 -9.35
C PRO A 107 7.26 -10.97 -9.42
N PRO A 108 8.17 -10.26 -8.70
CA PRO A 108 8.29 -8.81 -8.75
C PRO A 108 8.53 -8.23 -10.14
N GLU A 109 9.23 -8.96 -11.01
CA GLU A 109 9.45 -8.59 -12.42
C GLU A 109 8.18 -8.57 -13.28
N LEU A 110 7.10 -9.23 -12.82
CA LEU A 110 5.76 -9.17 -13.40
C LEU A 110 4.81 -8.28 -12.59
N GLY A 111 5.34 -7.49 -11.65
CA GLY A 111 4.56 -6.60 -10.78
C GLY A 111 3.89 -7.27 -9.58
N GLY A 112 4.24 -8.52 -9.27
CA GLY A 112 3.76 -9.21 -8.08
C GLY A 112 4.68 -9.08 -6.86
N ALA A 113 4.42 -9.86 -5.81
CA ALA A 113 5.17 -9.85 -4.55
C ALA A 113 5.72 -11.23 -4.15
N SER A 114 5.56 -12.25 -4.99
CA SER A 114 5.86 -13.67 -4.68
C SER A 114 5.29 -14.13 -3.33
N GLY A 115 4.14 -13.57 -2.95
CA GLY A 115 3.57 -13.73 -1.61
C GLY A 115 2.27 -14.53 -1.61
N LYS A 116 1.96 -15.11 -0.44
CA LYS A 116 0.60 -15.60 -0.14
C LYS A 116 -0.33 -14.43 0.17
N VAL A 117 -1.63 -14.65 0.05
CA VAL A 117 -2.66 -13.62 0.23
C VAL A 117 -3.58 -14.02 1.38
N ALA A 118 -3.85 -13.09 2.29
CA ALA A 118 -4.96 -13.22 3.24
C ALA A 118 -6.15 -12.43 2.71
N TYR A 119 -7.24 -13.13 2.35
CA TYR A 119 -8.49 -12.54 1.91
C TYR A 119 -9.50 -12.57 3.04
N ILE A 120 -9.97 -11.41 3.45
CA ILE A 120 -10.97 -11.27 4.50
C ILE A 120 -12.22 -10.71 3.83
N ASP A 121 -13.33 -11.43 3.99
CA ASP A 121 -14.58 -11.15 3.29
C ASP A 121 -15.68 -10.93 4.33
N THR A 122 -16.35 -9.79 4.23
CA THR A 122 -17.49 -9.41 5.08
C THR A 122 -18.81 -9.59 4.36
N GLU A 123 -18.81 -9.56 3.02
CA GLU A 123 -20.03 -9.59 2.21
C GLU A 123 -20.31 -10.98 1.63
N GLY A 124 -19.37 -11.92 1.73
CA GLY A 124 -19.48 -13.27 1.16
C GLY A 124 -19.38 -13.25 -0.37
N THR A 125 -18.57 -12.35 -0.90
CA THR A 125 -18.40 -12.10 -2.34
C THR A 125 -17.22 -12.85 -2.95
N PHE A 126 -16.36 -13.47 -2.14
CA PHE A 126 -15.25 -14.29 -2.63
C PHE A 126 -15.79 -15.47 -3.47
N ARG A 127 -15.23 -15.68 -4.66
CA ARG A 127 -15.62 -16.76 -5.58
C ARG A 127 -14.37 -17.49 -6.07
N PRO A 128 -14.10 -18.73 -5.60
CA PRO A 128 -12.92 -19.48 -5.99
C PRO A 128 -12.79 -19.67 -7.52
N ASP A 129 -13.89 -19.94 -8.21
CA ASP A 129 -13.86 -20.10 -9.67
C ASP A 129 -13.41 -18.83 -10.40
N ARG A 130 -13.74 -17.65 -9.86
CA ARG A 130 -13.26 -16.37 -10.40
C ARG A 130 -11.75 -16.22 -10.24
N ILE A 131 -11.17 -16.69 -9.13
CA ILE A 131 -9.72 -16.71 -8.94
C ILE A 131 -9.06 -17.60 -10.00
N LYS A 132 -9.64 -18.77 -10.29
CA LYS A 132 -9.10 -19.69 -11.31
C LYS A 132 -9.07 -19.05 -12.70
N SER A 133 -10.17 -18.44 -13.15
CA SER A 133 -10.21 -17.74 -14.45
C SER A 133 -9.20 -16.59 -14.54
N ILE A 134 -8.96 -15.88 -13.45
CA ILE A 134 -7.94 -14.82 -13.40
C ILE A 134 -6.54 -15.43 -13.42
N ALA A 135 -6.29 -16.49 -12.65
CA ALA A 135 -5.01 -17.20 -12.60
C ALA A 135 -4.57 -17.71 -13.98
N GLU A 136 -5.50 -18.28 -14.74
CA GLU A 136 -5.27 -18.73 -16.11
C GLU A 136 -4.72 -17.62 -17.01
N ARG A 137 -5.26 -16.39 -16.92
CA ARG A 137 -4.77 -15.24 -17.67
C ARG A 137 -3.30 -14.91 -17.38
N PHE A 138 -2.86 -15.10 -16.13
CA PHE A 138 -1.48 -14.83 -15.71
C PHE A 138 -0.57 -16.05 -15.83
N GLY A 139 -1.05 -17.17 -16.39
CA GLY A 139 -0.28 -18.40 -16.52
C GLY A 139 0.00 -19.11 -15.19
N VAL A 140 -0.82 -18.85 -14.18
CA VAL A 140 -0.73 -19.50 -12.85
C VAL A 140 -1.75 -20.63 -12.78
N ASP A 141 -1.35 -21.79 -12.23
CA ASP A 141 -2.30 -22.87 -11.98
C ASP A 141 -3.38 -22.43 -10.99
N GLY A 142 -4.65 -22.61 -11.37
CA GLY A 142 -5.79 -22.13 -10.60
C GLY A 142 -5.92 -22.77 -9.21
N ASN A 143 -5.47 -24.01 -9.02
CA ASN A 143 -5.52 -24.65 -7.70
C ASN A 143 -4.37 -24.16 -6.81
N MET A 144 -3.16 -24.04 -7.36
CA MET A 144 -2.03 -23.42 -6.65
C MET A 144 -2.36 -21.98 -6.24
N ALA A 145 -3.01 -21.21 -7.13
CA ALA A 145 -3.45 -19.86 -6.81
C ALA A 145 -4.39 -19.82 -5.60
N LEU A 146 -5.30 -20.79 -5.48
CA LEU A 146 -6.22 -20.90 -4.35
C LEU A 146 -5.56 -21.37 -3.07
N GLU A 147 -4.62 -22.32 -3.12
CA GLU A 147 -3.86 -22.79 -1.95
C GLU A 147 -3.03 -21.68 -1.29
N ASN A 148 -2.61 -20.69 -2.08
CA ASN A 148 -1.90 -19.52 -1.61
C ASN A 148 -2.80 -18.40 -1.08
N ILE A 149 -4.12 -18.58 -1.10
CA ILE A 149 -5.10 -17.62 -0.55
C ILE A 149 -5.69 -18.16 0.75
N LEU A 150 -5.32 -17.56 1.87
CA LEU A 150 -5.95 -17.76 3.17
C LEU A 150 -7.25 -16.96 3.22
N TYR A 151 -8.39 -17.65 3.22
CA TYR A 151 -9.70 -17.01 3.27
C TYR A 151 -10.30 -17.03 4.68
N ALA A 152 -10.79 -15.89 5.14
CA ALA A 152 -11.56 -15.77 6.38
C ALA A 152 -12.83 -14.93 6.15
N ARG A 153 -13.94 -15.37 6.73
CA ARG A 153 -15.19 -14.61 6.70
C ARG A 153 -15.41 -13.90 8.04
N ALA A 154 -15.56 -12.58 8.01
CA ALA A 154 -15.89 -11.80 9.19
C ALA A 154 -17.41 -11.58 9.28
N PHE A 155 -18.01 -11.87 10.43
CA PHE A 155 -19.46 -11.77 10.66
C PHE A 155 -19.86 -10.60 11.57
N ASN A 156 -18.90 -9.97 12.25
CA ASN A 156 -19.11 -8.82 13.12
C ASN A 156 -17.92 -7.84 13.06
N SER A 157 -18.10 -6.61 13.56
CA SER A 157 -17.05 -5.58 13.55
C SER A 157 -15.82 -5.92 14.41
N GLU A 158 -15.91 -6.88 15.34
CA GLU A 158 -14.78 -7.32 16.18
C GLU A 158 -13.82 -8.25 15.43
N HIS A 159 -14.32 -9.04 14.47
CA HIS A 159 -13.53 -9.90 13.60
C HIS A 159 -13.08 -9.22 12.30
N GLN A 160 -13.47 -7.96 12.09
CA GLN A 160 -13.33 -7.30 10.80
C GLN A 160 -11.90 -6.83 10.56
N ILE A 161 -11.30 -7.35 9.49
CA ILE A 161 -9.96 -6.93 9.06
C ILE A 161 -9.98 -6.41 7.60
N VAL A 162 -10.72 -6.97 6.61
CA VAL A 162 -10.85 -6.39 5.22
C VAL A 162 -12.12 -6.87 4.45
N ASP A 163 -12.44 -6.19 3.31
CA ASP A 163 -13.48 -6.31 2.24
C ASP A 163 -14.95 -6.61 2.64
N SER A 164 -15.83 -5.62 2.81
CA SER A 164 -15.58 -4.17 2.90
C SER A 164 -15.51 -3.69 4.35
N ILE A 165 -14.61 -2.72 4.63
CA ILE A 165 -14.32 -2.28 6.00
C ILE A 165 -15.51 -1.58 6.67
N MET A 166 -16.45 -1.02 5.91
CA MET A 166 -17.61 -0.33 6.49
C MET A 166 -18.89 -1.16 6.56
N ALA A 167 -18.94 -2.35 5.95
CA ALA A 167 -20.18 -3.14 5.90
C ALA A 167 -20.70 -3.49 7.30
N LEU A 168 -19.86 -4.07 8.16
CA LEU A 168 -20.27 -4.54 9.49
C LEU A 168 -20.45 -3.38 10.48
N PHE A 169 -19.59 -2.36 10.45
CA PHE A 169 -19.77 -1.14 11.27
C PHE A 169 -21.07 -0.38 11.00
N ARG A 170 -21.74 -0.58 9.86
CA ARG A 170 -23.05 0.02 9.58
C ARG A 170 -24.21 -0.77 10.17
N VAL A 171 -24.03 -2.07 10.37
CA VAL A 171 -25.02 -2.96 10.98
C VAL A 171 -24.94 -2.83 12.49
N ASP A 172 -23.72 -2.86 13.03
CA ASP A 172 -23.47 -2.91 14.47
C ASP A 172 -23.69 -1.55 15.17
N PHE A 173 -23.57 -0.44 14.43
CA PHE A 173 -23.73 0.91 14.97
C PHE A 173 -24.72 1.72 14.13
N SER A 174 -25.83 2.12 14.75
CA SER A 174 -26.97 2.75 14.10
C SER A 174 -27.27 4.16 14.63
N GLY A 175 -27.68 5.04 13.72
CA GLY A 175 -28.03 6.41 14.08
C GLY A 175 -26.83 7.32 14.44
N ARG A 176 -27.14 8.55 14.87
CA ARG A 176 -26.12 9.57 15.20
C ARG A 176 -25.52 9.42 16.59
N GLY A 177 -26.24 8.77 17.53
CA GLY A 177 -25.80 8.62 18.92
C GLY A 177 -24.55 7.75 19.08
N GLU A 178 -24.38 6.75 18.20
CA GLU A 178 -23.27 5.78 18.24
C GLU A 178 -22.13 6.15 17.28
N LEU A 179 -22.21 7.31 16.62
CA LEU A 179 -21.23 7.73 15.63
C LEU A 179 -19.82 7.84 16.22
N SER A 180 -19.69 8.40 17.43
CA SER A 180 -18.40 8.55 18.10
C SER A 180 -17.75 7.21 18.39
N GLU A 181 -18.50 6.27 18.98
CA GLU A 181 -18.02 4.92 19.28
C GLU A 181 -17.60 4.17 18.02
N ARG A 182 -18.42 4.23 16.96
CA ARG A 182 -18.09 3.67 15.66
C ARG A 182 -16.78 4.22 15.10
N GLN A 183 -16.60 5.55 15.12
CA GLN A 183 -15.39 6.18 14.61
C GLN A 183 -14.14 5.80 15.44
N GLN A 184 -14.28 5.66 16.76
CA GLN A 184 -13.19 5.22 17.62
C GLN A 184 -12.79 3.76 17.35
N LYS A 185 -13.76 2.85 17.27
CA LYS A 185 -13.50 1.44 16.94
C LYS A 185 -12.91 1.28 15.55
N LEU A 186 -13.42 2.00 14.55
CA LEU A 186 -12.84 2.04 13.20
C LEU A 186 -11.38 2.51 13.23
N ALA A 187 -11.06 3.56 13.99
CA ALA A 187 -9.68 4.05 14.13
C ALA A 187 -8.76 2.99 14.77
N GLN A 188 -9.24 2.23 15.75
CA GLN A 188 -8.48 1.15 16.37
C GLN A 188 -8.18 0.01 15.38
N VAL A 189 -9.18 -0.41 14.58
CA VAL A 189 -8.99 -1.44 13.54
C VAL A 189 -7.98 -0.97 12.50
N LEU A 190 -8.13 0.25 11.97
CA LEU A 190 -7.21 0.82 11.00
C LEU A 190 -5.78 0.93 11.56
N SER A 191 -5.63 1.36 12.81
CA SER A 191 -4.31 1.43 13.46
C SER A 191 -3.67 0.05 13.63
N LYS A 192 -4.45 -0.99 13.94
CA LYS A 192 -3.97 -2.37 14.01
C LYS A 192 -3.52 -2.88 12.64
N LEU A 193 -4.30 -2.61 11.59
CA LEU A 193 -3.95 -2.96 10.21
C LEU A 193 -2.64 -2.30 9.77
N THR A 194 -2.46 -1.01 10.06
CA THR A 194 -1.21 -0.30 9.78
C THR A 194 -0.03 -0.94 10.51
N ARG A 195 -0.17 -1.24 11.80
CA ARG A 195 0.89 -1.91 12.57
C ARG A 195 1.24 -3.29 12.01
N LEU A 196 0.24 -4.11 11.69
CA LEU A 196 0.47 -5.42 11.07
C LEU A 196 1.15 -5.27 9.71
N SER A 197 0.78 -4.26 8.92
CA SER A 197 1.44 -3.99 7.64
C SER A 197 2.91 -3.62 7.82
N GLU A 198 3.25 -2.82 8.84
CA GLU A 198 4.62 -2.39 9.16
C GLU A 198 5.47 -3.49 9.78
N GLU A 199 4.89 -4.30 10.66
CA GLU A 199 5.58 -5.38 11.36
C GLU A 199 5.89 -6.55 10.42
N PHE A 200 4.91 -6.94 9.60
CA PHE A 200 5.04 -8.09 8.69
C PHE A 200 5.39 -7.70 7.26
N ASN A 201 5.50 -6.40 6.96
CA ASN A 201 5.82 -5.88 5.64
C ASN A 201 4.87 -6.45 4.56
N VAL A 202 3.57 -6.32 4.82
CA VAL A 202 2.48 -6.83 3.97
C VAL A 202 1.66 -5.68 3.37
N ALA A 203 1.23 -5.83 2.12
CA ALA A 203 0.29 -4.91 1.50
C ALA A 203 -1.13 -5.14 2.03
N VAL A 204 -1.88 -4.05 2.27
CA VAL A 204 -3.27 -4.12 2.74
C VAL A 204 -4.16 -3.36 1.76
N LEU A 205 -5.11 -4.09 1.16
CA LEU A 205 -6.06 -3.56 0.17
C LEU A 205 -7.44 -3.41 0.78
N LEU A 206 -7.90 -2.19 1.07
CA LEU A 206 -9.25 -1.98 1.62
C LEU A 206 -10.24 -1.54 0.55
N THR A 207 -11.36 -2.25 0.44
CA THR A 207 -12.53 -1.80 -0.30
C THR A 207 -13.49 -1.05 0.61
N ASN A 208 -14.19 -0.08 0.05
CA ASN A 208 -15.19 0.70 0.77
C ASN A 208 -16.40 1.03 -0.12
N GLN A 209 -17.54 1.24 0.52
CA GLN A 209 -18.77 1.66 -0.13
C GLN A 209 -18.90 3.19 -0.13
N VAL A 210 -19.73 3.70 -1.03
CA VAL A 210 -20.10 5.13 -1.10
C VAL A 210 -21.53 5.34 -0.66
N GLN A 211 -21.82 6.53 -0.17
CA GLN A 211 -23.17 7.00 0.14
C GLN A 211 -23.47 8.26 -0.67
N SER A 212 -24.73 8.41 -1.08
CA SER A 212 -25.24 9.64 -1.66
C SER A 212 -25.25 10.76 -0.62
N ASP A 213 -24.78 11.94 -0.99
CA ASP A 213 -24.93 13.17 -0.21
C ASP A 213 -26.17 13.94 -0.68
N PRO A 214 -27.28 13.94 0.07
CA PRO A 214 -28.51 14.65 -0.31
C PRO A 214 -28.32 16.18 -0.39
N GLY A 215 -27.29 16.73 0.25
CA GLY A 215 -26.95 18.15 0.21
C GLY A 215 -26.16 18.56 -1.04
N ALA A 216 -25.54 17.61 -1.74
CA ALA A 216 -24.71 17.87 -2.92
C ALA A 216 -25.52 18.14 -4.20
N THR A 217 -26.84 17.97 -4.15
CA THR A 217 -27.80 18.17 -5.26
C THR A 217 -27.80 19.61 -5.81
N MET A 218 -27.13 20.56 -5.14
CA MET A 218 -26.97 21.96 -5.57
C MET A 218 -25.73 22.22 -6.44
N THR A 219 -24.88 21.21 -6.66
CA THR A 219 -23.65 21.34 -7.46
C THR A 219 -23.71 20.39 -8.65
N PHE A 220 -23.82 20.93 -9.88
CA PHE A 220 -23.93 20.21 -11.15
C PHE A 220 -22.65 19.43 -11.56
N VAL A 221 -21.93 18.83 -10.60
CA VAL A 221 -20.71 18.06 -10.84
C VAL A 221 -21.09 16.58 -10.99
N ALA A 222 -20.88 16.03 -12.19
CA ALA A 222 -20.99 14.61 -12.45
C ALA A 222 -20.05 13.83 -11.49
N GLY A 223 -20.62 13.00 -10.61
CA GLY A 223 -19.87 12.27 -9.57
C GLY A 223 -19.69 13.01 -8.23
N GLY A 224 -20.11 14.28 -8.13
CA GLY A 224 -20.01 15.08 -6.90
C GLY A 224 -21.00 14.70 -5.78
N ALA A 225 -21.97 13.83 -6.07
CA ALA A 225 -23.00 13.41 -5.13
C ALA A 225 -22.64 12.18 -4.29
N LEU A 226 -21.44 11.59 -4.47
CA LEU A 226 -21.04 10.35 -3.80
C LEU A 226 -19.85 10.60 -2.89
N LYS A 227 -19.99 10.24 -1.62
CA LYS A 227 -18.92 10.32 -0.62
C LYS A 227 -18.57 8.93 -0.10
N PRO A 228 -17.28 8.60 0.08
CA PRO A 228 -16.89 7.35 0.73
C PRO A 228 -17.38 7.34 2.19
N ILE A 229 -17.80 6.17 2.65
CA ILE A 229 -18.29 5.98 4.02
C ILE A 229 -17.08 5.87 4.98
N GLY A 230 -17.20 6.34 6.22
CA GLY A 230 -16.12 6.30 7.24
C GLY A 230 -15.48 7.66 7.56
N GLY A 231 -15.81 8.70 6.77
CA GLY A 231 -15.46 10.09 7.05
C GLY A 231 -13.95 10.34 7.08
N HIS A 232 -13.54 11.32 7.89
CA HIS A 232 -12.13 11.75 7.97
C HIS A 232 -11.20 10.68 8.54
N ILE A 233 -11.67 9.82 9.46
CA ILE A 233 -10.85 8.76 10.05
C ILE A 233 -10.31 7.83 8.97
N LEU A 234 -11.19 7.30 8.11
CA LEU A 234 -10.77 6.44 7.02
C LEU A 234 -9.93 7.21 5.99
N SER A 235 -10.28 8.48 5.72
CA SER A 235 -9.54 9.31 4.77
C SER A 235 -8.09 9.57 5.20
N HIS A 236 -7.84 9.80 6.49
CA HIS A 236 -6.50 10.05 7.02
C HIS A 236 -5.68 8.77 7.21
N ALA A 237 -6.31 7.65 7.56
CA ALA A 237 -5.63 6.37 7.67
C ALA A 237 -5.20 5.82 6.29
N SER A 238 -5.83 6.32 5.23
CA SER A 238 -5.60 5.86 3.87
C SER A 238 -4.45 6.60 3.21
N ALA A 239 -3.36 5.90 2.88
CA ALA A 239 -2.25 6.52 2.16
C ALA A 239 -2.58 6.77 0.68
N THR A 240 -3.26 5.84 0.02
CA THR A 240 -3.60 5.97 -1.41
C THR A 240 -5.05 5.59 -1.66
N ARG A 241 -5.83 6.51 -2.24
CA ARG A 241 -7.28 6.36 -2.44
C ARG A 241 -7.65 6.37 -3.91
N MET A 242 -8.45 5.38 -4.31
CA MET A 242 -8.90 5.22 -5.69
C MET A 242 -10.42 5.22 -5.76
N PHE A 243 -10.98 6.13 -6.55
CA PHE A 243 -12.40 6.22 -6.83
C PHE A 243 -12.74 5.50 -8.13
N LEU A 244 -13.66 4.54 -8.05
CA LEU A 244 -14.14 3.77 -9.19
C LEU A 244 -15.53 4.23 -9.60
N ARG A 245 -15.69 4.56 -10.89
CA ARG A 245 -16.96 4.96 -11.49
C ARG A 245 -17.22 4.23 -12.80
N LYS A 246 -18.48 4.17 -13.21
CA LYS A 246 -18.85 3.64 -14.53
C LYS A 246 -18.42 4.63 -15.62
N GLY A 247 -17.84 4.10 -16.69
CA GLY A 247 -17.48 4.83 -17.90
C GLY A 247 -18.58 4.70 -18.96
N ARG A 248 -18.20 4.82 -20.23
CA ARG A 248 -19.11 4.60 -21.36
C ARG A 248 -19.18 3.11 -21.68
N ALA A 249 -20.38 2.60 -21.97
CA ALA A 249 -20.60 1.18 -22.28
C ALA A 249 -20.00 0.23 -21.20
N GLU A 250 -19.11 -0.68 -21.59
CA GLU A 250 -18.47 -1.65 -20.70
C GLU A 250 -17.22 -1.10 -19.99
N GLU A 251 -16.79 0.11 -20.32
CA GLU A 251 -15.65 0.75 -19.66
C GLU A 251 -16.01 1.25 -18.27
N ARG A 252 -15.00 1.31 -17.43
CA ARG A 252 -15.00 1.85 -16.08
C ARG A 252 -13.81 2.79 -15.96
N VAL A 253 -13.87 3.72 -15.02
CA VAL A 253 -12.81 4.70 -14.80
C VAL A 253 -12.36 4.61 -13.35
N ALA A 254 -11.05 4.47 -13.18
CA ALA A 254 -10.36 4.50 -11.91
C ALA A 254 -9.66 5.85 -11.78
N LYS A 255 -10.11 6.67 -10.82
CA LYS A 255 -9.47 7.95 -10.49
C LYS A 255 -8.61 7.78 -9.25
N LEU A 256 -7.33 8.12 -9.35
CA LEU A 256 -6.48 8.34 -8.19
C LEU A 256 -6.85 9.68 -7.55
N VAL A 257 -7.40 9.63 -6.34
CA VAL A 257 -7.93 10.80 -5.62
C VAL A 257 -6.91 11.35 -4.63
N ASP A 258 -6.09 10.48 -4.04
CA ASP A 258 -5.12 10.87 -3.03
C ASP A 258 -3.96 9.88 -3.04
N SER A 259 -2.75 10.38 -2.96
CA SER A 259 -1.52 9.59 -2.88
C SER A 259 -0.37 10.50 -2.42
N PRO A 260 0.56 10.01 -1.57
CA PRO A 260 1.71 10.78 -1.11
C PRO A 260 2.76 10.99 -2.20
N ASP A 261 2.77 10.17 -3.25
CA ASP A 261 3.87 10.06 -4.22
C ASP A 261 3.43 10.21 -5.68
N LYS A 262 2.12 10.14 -5.96
CA LYS A 262 1.57 10.22 -7.32
C LYS A 262 0.55 11.36 -7.44
N PRO A 263 0.56 12.12 -8.56
CA PRO A 263 -0.46 13.14 -8.82
C PRO A 263 -1.82 12.50 -9.13
N GLU A 264 -2.91 13.25 -8.90
CA GLU A 264 -4.24 12.83 -9.34
C GLU A 264 -4.23 12.48 -10.83
N SER A 265 -4.76 11.31 -11.15
CA SER A 265 -4.81 10.78 -12.51
C SER A 265 -6.03 9.88 -12.68
N GLU A 266 -6.45 9.66 -13.93
CA GLU A 266 -7.54 8.76 -14.28
C GLU A 266 -7.05 7.73 -15.30
N ALA A 267 -7.52 6.49 -15.14
CA ALA A 267 -7.29 5.40 -16.08
C ALA A 267 -8.62 4.69 -16.38
N SER A 268 -8.80 4.30 -17.64
CA SER A 268 -9.95 3.51 -18.07
C SER A 268 -9.62 2.02 -18.00
N TYR A 269 -10.57 1.20 -17.55
CA TYR A 269 -10.44 -0.25 -17.48
C TYR A 269 -11.76 -0.92 -17.86
N LYS A 270 -11.69 -2.20 -18.22
CA LYS A 270 -12.86 -3.06 -18.42
C LYS A 270 -12.81 -4.26 -17.48
N LEU A 271 -13.98 -4.87 -17.28
CA LEU A 271 -14.10 -6.10 -16.48
C LEU A 271 -14.37 -7.26 -17.44
N ASP A 272 -13.46 -8.22 -17.49
CA ASP A 272 -13.58 -9.42 -18.32
C ASP A 272 -13.55 -10.71 -17.46
N GLU A 273 -13.58 -11.86 -18.13
CA GLU A 273 -13.48 -13.16 -17.46
C GLU A 273 -12.14 -13.31 -16.70
N GLY A 274 -11.06 -12.70 -17.20
CA GLY A 274 -9.74 -12.65 -16.58
C GLY A 274 -9.56 -11.51 -15.56
N GLY A 275 -10.62 -10.82 -15.15
CA GLY A 275 -10.59 -9.79 -14.11
C GLY A 275 -10.52 -8.36 -14.65
N TRP A 276 -9.61 -7.55 -14.11
CA TRP A 276 -9.39 -6.17 -14.57
C TRP A 276 -8.49 -6.15 -15.80
N ALA A 277 -8.96 -5.57 -16.90
CA ALA A 277 -8.19 -5.46 -18.13
C ALA A 277 -8.11 -4.01 -18.62
N ASP A 278 -7.03 -3.72 -19.32
CA ASP A 278 -6.83 -2.42 -19.97
C ASP A 278 -7.80 -2.26 -21.15
N VAL A 279 -8.15 -1.00 -21.43
CA VAL A 279 -8.99 -0.57 -22.56
C VAL A 279 -8.10 -0.20 -23.73
#